data_AF-R9JJP2-F1
#
_entry.id   AF-R9JJP2-F1
#
_cell.length_a   1.000
_cell.length_b   1.000
_cell.length_c   1.000
_cell.angle_alpha   90.00
_cell.angle_beta   90.00
_cell.angle_gamma   90.00
#
_symmetry.space_group_name_H-M   'P 1'
#
loop_
_entity.id
_entity.type
_entity.pdbx_description
1 polymer ?
#
loop_
_entity_poly.entity_id
_entity_poly.type
_entity_poly.pdbx_seq_one_letter_code
_entity_poly.pdbx_strand_id
1 'polypeptide(L)'
;MVYFISEYINQFIVLLGIFLGFWMMYNIIRLEKHKSKIETVLNLKSRKVYINKKTQNMDEREEHENITPETLRTYEQDFNKTCSVYRMYIQLIPIFPLLGILGTVSGLMNQLGAENIEGLNVALTSTLWGLVAAIIFKIFSLFPGRIVDQVDIMLDNYYDKFDDSIKQGNIVEK
;
A
#
# COMPACT_ATOMS: atom_id res chain seq x y z
N MET A 1 -4.77 34.93 16.04
CA MET A 1 -4.97 33.51 15.64
C MET A 1 -4.48 33.24 14.22
N VAL A 2 -4.84 34.06 13.22
CA VAL A 2 -4.44 33.89 11.80
C VAL A 2 -2.93 34.05 11.57
N TYR A 3 -2.28 35.03 12.22
CA TYR A 3 -0.82 35.22 12.15
C TYR A 3 -0.02 33.99 12.60
N PHE A 4 -0.46 33.32 13.67
CA PHE A 4 0.16 32.07 14.11
C PHE A 4 0.00 30.98 13.03
N ILE A 5 -1.15 30.89 12.38
CA ILE A 5 -1.40 29.86 11.37
C ILE A 5 -0.45 30.01 10.16
N SER A 6 -0.21 31.23 9.66
CA SER A 6 0.67 31.42 8.51
C SER A 6 2.12 31.06 8.78
N GLU A 7 2.63 31.34 9.99
CA GLU A 7 4.04 31.11 10.32
C GLU A 7 4.36 29.61 10.46
N TYR A 8 3.40 28.83 10.99
CA TYR A 8 3.60 27.41 11.25
C TYR A 8 3.10 26.47 10.13
N ILE A 9 2.33 26.95 9.15
CA ILE A 9 1.74 26.06 8.12
C ILE A 9 2.78 25.33 7.27
N ASN A 10 3.86 26.01 6.89
CA ASN A 10 4.94 25.41 6.11
C ASN A 10 5.67 24.32 6.89
N GLN A 11 5.99 24.61 8.16
CA GLN A 11 6.62 23.64 9.05
C GLN A 11 5.70 22.44 9.28
N PHE A 12 4.40 22.69 9.46
CA PHE A 12 3.40 21.64 9.62
C PHE A 12 3.30 20.74 8.38
N ILE A 13 3.24 21.32 7.17
CA ILE A 13 3.20 20.57 5.90
C ILE A 13 4.45 19.67 5.78
N VAL A 14 5.64 20.21 6.05
CA VAL A 14 6.89 19.46 5.94
C VAL A 14 6.98 18.35 6.98
N LEU A 15 6.67 18.63 8.25
CA LEU A 15 6.69 17.63 9.32
C LEU A 15 5.67 16.52 9.09
N LEU A 16 4.44 16.87 8.69
CA LEU A 16 3.40 15.92 8.32
C LEU A 16 3.84 15.07 7.13
N GLY A 17 4.51 15.68 6.14
CA GLY A 17 5.12 15.01 5.01
C GLY A 17 6.15 13.96 5.44
N ILE A 18 7.15 14.35 6.25
CA ILE A 18 8.18 13.43 6.73
C ILE A 18 7.56 12.27 7.51
N PHE A 19 6.62 12.57 8.40
CA PHE A 19 5.90 11.57 9.20
C PHE A 19 5.14 10.57 8.31
N LEU A 20 4.36 11.07 7.34
CA LEU A 20 3.64 10.21 6.40
C LEU A 20 4.59 9.40 5.52
N GLY A 21 5.71 9.99 5.08
CA GLY A 21 6.74 9.30 4.32
C GLY A 21 7.35 8.12 5.10
N PHE A 22 7.70 8.33 6.36
CA PHE A 22 8.20 7.25 7.24
C PHE A 22 7.15 6.15 7.43
N TRP A 23 5.89 6.53 7.65
CA TRP A 23 4.82 5.56 7.80
C TRP A 23 4.61 4.76 6.51
N MET A 24 4.56 5.41 5.36
CA MET A 24 4.43 4.74 4.06
C MET A 24 5.59 3.76 3.83
N MET A 25 6.82 4.17 4.11
CA MET A 25 8.00 3.31 4.00
C MET A 25 7.87 2.06 4.89
N TYR A 26 7.45 2.22 6.14
CA TYR A 26 7.21 1.10 7.06
C TYR A 26 6.11 0.15 6.53
N ASN A 27 5.03 0.71 5.96
CA ASN A 27 3.95 -0.09 5.38
C ASN A 27 4.40 -0.89 4.15
N ILE A 28 5.26 -0.32 3.29
CA ILE A 28 5.82 -1.04 2.12
C ILE A 28 6.64 -2.26 2.55
N ILE A 29 7.55 -2.08 3.51
CA ILE A 29 8.36 -3.20 4.04
C ILE A 29 7.45 -4.30 4.61
N ARG A 30 6.35 -3.91 5.26
CA ARG A 30 5.37 -4.84 5.80
C ARG A 30 4.59 -5.57 4.69
N LEU A 31 4.17 -4.86 3.64
CA LEU A 31 3.50 -5.46 2.47
C LEU A 31 4.40 -6.49 1.78
N GLU A 32 5.69 -6.19 1.56
CA GLU A 32 6.62 -7.16 0.97
C GLU A 32 6.79 -8.42 1.82
N LYS A 33 6.86 -8.28 3.15
CA LYS A 33 6.90 -9.42 4.07
C LYS A 33 5.65 -10.29 3.97
N HIS A 34 4.46 -9.68 3.88
CA HIS A 34 3.21 -10.43 3.72
C HIS A 34 3.13 -11.10 2.35
N LYS A 35 3.51 -10.42 1.27
CA LYS A 35 3.59 -10.99 -0.08
C LYS A 35 4.49 -12.23 -0.10
N SER A 36 5.71 -12.13 0.44
CA SER A 36 6.67 -13.25 0.44
C SER A 36 6.13 -14.47 1.21
N LYS A 37 5.39 -14.26 2.30
CA LYS A 37 4.73 -15.35 3.04
C LYS A 37 3.65 -16.03 2.20
N ILE A 38 2.77 -15.25 1.56
CA ILE A 38 1.70 -15.75 0.69
C ILE A 38 2.31 -16.51 -0.49
N GLU A 39 3.31 -15.93 -1.15
CA GLU A 39 4.01 -16.55 -2.28
C GLU A 39 4.70 -17.86 -1.89
N THR A 40 5.33 -17.94 -0.71
CA THR A 40 5.94 -19.18 -0.22
C THR A 40 4.90 -20.27 -0.01
N VAL A 41 3.77 -19.93 0.61
CA VAL A 41 2.66 -20.87 0.86
C VAL A 41 2.03 -21.35 -0.45
N LEU A 42 1.87 -20.46 -1.43
CA LEU A 42 1.34 -20.81 -2.76
C LEU A 42 2.32 -21.64 -3.58
N ASN A 43 3.63 -21.31 -3.57
CA ASN A 43 4.65 -22.02 -4.33
C ASN A 43 5.02 -23.39 -3.74
N LEU A 44 4.91 -23.56 -2.41
CA LEU A 44 5.06 -24.88 -1.78
C LEU A 44 4.01 -25.88 -2.28
N LYS A 45 2.81 -25.40 -2.64
CA LYS A 45 1.77 -26.22 -3.28
C LYS A 45 2.11 -26.55 -4.75
N SER A 46 2.82 -25.67 -5.45
CA SER A 46 3.16 -25.84 -6.88
C SER A 46 4.41 -26.69 -7.15
N ARG A 47 5.19 -27.10 -6.13
CA ARG A 47 6.49 -27.75 -6.36
C ARG A 47 6.76 -28.92 -5.42
N LYS A 48 6.27 -30.11 -5.77
CA LYS A 48 6.96 -31.39 -5.47
C LYS A 48 6.89 -32.33 -6.68
N VAL A 49 7.87 -32.20 -7.59
CA VAL A 49 8.14 -33.21 -8.63
C VAL A 49 9.04 -34.28 -8.00
N TYR A 50 8.51 -35.48 -7.78
CA TYR A 50 9.31 -36.62 -7.35
C TYR A 50 9.83 -37.37 -8.58
N ILE A 51 11.15 -37.40 -8.76
CA ILE A 51 11.80 -38.24 -9.79
C ILE A 51 11.89 -39.67 -9.24
N ASN A 52 11.05 -40.56 -9.76
CA ASN A 52 11.17 -41.99 -9.47
C ASN A 52 12.40 -42.58 -10.18
N LYS A 53 13.45 -42.87 -9.41
CA LYS A 53 14.74 -43.41 -9.90
C LYS A 53 14.65 -44.78 -10.57
N LYS A 54 13.50 -45.48 -10.55
CA LYS A 54 13.35 -46.82 -11.15
C LYS A 54 12.62 -46.85 -12.50
N THR A 55 11.87 -45.81 -12.86
CA THR A 55 11.00 -45.83 -14.06
C THR A 55 11.13 -44.60 -14.96
N GLN A 56 11.89 -43.57 -14.57
CA GLN A 56 12.16 -42.37 -15.36
C GLN A 56 10.90 -41.60 -15.85
N ASN A 57 9.72 -41.89 -15.29
CA ASN A 57 8.48 -41.18 -15.57
C ASN A 57 8.21 -40.12 -14.49
N MET A 58 7.74 -38.95 -14.92
CA MET A 58 7.19 -37.92 -14.04
C MET A 58 5.78 -38.35 -13.63
N ASP A 59 5.62 -38.81 -12.40
CA ASP A 59 4.29 -38.92 -11.79
C ASP A 59 4.08 -37.66 -10.94
N GLU A 60 3.23 -36.77 -11.43
CA GLU A 60 2.64 -35.69 -10.64
C GLU A 60 1.61 -36.30 -9.69
N ARG A 61 2.04 -36.64 -8.46
CA ARG A 61 1.10 -36.88 -7.37
C ARG A 61 1.06 -35.65 -6.48
N GLU A 62 -0.08 -34.94 -6.54
CA GLU A 62 -0.43 -33.87 -5.61
C GLU A 62 -0.64 -34.46 -4.20
N GLU A 63 0.44 -34.62 -3.44
CA GLU A 63 0.30 -34.75 -1.99
C GLU A 63 -0.10 -33.39 -1.42
N HIS A 64 -1.40 -33.24 -1.17
CA HIS A 64 -1.98 -32.18 -0.35
C HIS A 64 -1.43 -32.30 1.09
N GLU A 65 -0.20 -31.84 1.31
CA GLU A 65 0.28 -31.51 2.64
C GLU A 65 -0.63 -30.36 3.13
N ASN A 66 -1.46 -30.65 4.14
CA ASN A 66 -2.60 -29.85 4.59
C ASN A 66 -2.23 -28.40 4.95
N ILE A 67 -2.11 -27.54 3.95
CA ILE A 67 -2.28 -26.10 4.12
C ILE A 67 -3.78 -25.86 4.03
N THR A 68 -4.47 -25.96 5.17
CA THR A 68 -5.91 -25.75 5.26
C THR A 68 -6.24 -24.36 4.69
N PRO A 69 -7.32 -24.19 3.90
CA PRO A 69 -7.81 -22.90 3.42
C PRO A 69 -7.84 -21.80 4.49
N GLU A 70 -8.01 -22.20 5.76
CA GLU A 70 -7.96 -21.33 6.93
C GLU A 70 -6.63 -20.61 7.15
N THR A 71 -5.49 -21.25 6.86
CA THR A 71 -4.17 -20.63 7.04
C THR A 71 -3.91 -19.56 5.98
N LEU A 72 -4.28 -19.82 4.73
CA LEU A 72 -4.22 -18.82 3.65
C LEU A 72 -5.15 -17.64 3.94
N ARG A 73 -6.38 -17.91 4.40
CA ARG A 73 -7.34 -16.87 4.80
C ARG A 73 -6.79 -15.99 5.92
N THR A 74 -6.04 -16.56 6.86
CA THR A 74 -5.39 -15.79 7.95
C THR A 74 -4.31 -14.86 7.40
N TYR A 75 -3.46 -15.35 6.48
CA TYR A 75 -2.45 -14.51 5.83
C TYR A 75 -3.05 -13.42 4.93
N GLU A 76 -4.12 -13.74 4.21
CA GLU A 76 -4.90 -12.79 3.45
C GLU A 76 -5.51 -11.71 4.35
N GLN A 77 -6.12 -12.07 5.48
CA GLN A 77 -6.69 -11.10 6.42
C GLN A 77 -5.62 -10.12 6.95
N ASP A 78 -4.42 -10.62 7.28
CA ASP A 78 -3.32 -9.78 7.73
C ASP A 78 -2.74 -8.90 6.61
N PHE A 79 -2.73 -9.40 5.37
CA PHE A 79 -2.41 -8.61 4.19
C PHE A 79 -3.44 -7.50 3.97
N ASN A 80 -4.73 -7.83 4.00
CA ASN A 80 -5.85 -6.90 3.83
C ASN A 80 -5.84 -5.77 4.86
N LYS A 81 -5.50 -6.06 6.13
CA LYS A 81 -5.28 -5.01 7.14
C LYS A 81 -4.17 -4.04 6.74
N THR A 82 -3.07 -4.57 6.19
CA THR A 82 -1.94 -3.76 5.72
C THR A 82 -2.31 -2.95 4.45
N CYS A 83 -3.10 -3.54 3.55
CA CYS A 83 -3.67 -2.89 2.37
C CYS A 83 -4.62 -1.76 2.73
N SER A 84 -5.45 -1.92 3.76
CA SER A 84 -6.35 -0.86 4.25
C SER A 84 -5.56 0.38 4.66
N VAL A 85 -4.44 0.17 5.36
CA VAL A 85 -3.52 1.25 5.76
C VAL A 85 -2.89 1.92 4.53
N TYR A 86 -2.48 1.17 3.50
CA TYR A 86 -2.04 1.73 2.22
C TYR A 86 -3.12 2.59 1.54
N ARG A 87 -4.36 2.07 1.45
CA ARG A 87 -5.50 2.78 0.85
C ARG A 87 -5.82 4.08 1.59
N MET A 88 -5.63 4.11 2.91
CA MET A 88 -5.77 5.33 3.71
C MET A 88 -4.76 6.40 3.28
N TYR A 89 -3.47 6.08 3.11
CA TYR A 89 -2.47 7.07 2.69
C TYR A 89 -2.73 7.63 1.29
N ILE A 90 -3.18 6.79 0.34
CA ILE A 90 -3.52 7.28 -0.99
C ILE A 90 -4.58 8.39 -0.92
N GLN A 91 -5.52 8.29 0.01
CA GLN A 91 -6.55 9.30 0.24
C GLN A 91 -6.05 10.53 0.99
N LEU A 92 -4.95 10.40 1.76
CA LEU A 92 -4.31 11.52 2.44
C LEU A 92 -3.39 12.33 1.53
N ILE A 93 -2.83 11.74 0.46
CA ILE A 93 -1.93 12.45 -0.47
C ILE A 93 -2.58 13.71 -1.07
N PRO A 94 -3.83 13.70 -1.56
CA PRO A 94 -4.51 14.90 -2.06
C PRO A 94 -4.71 16.01 -1.04
N ILE A 95 -4.61 15.72 0.27
CA ILE A 95 -4.78 16.72 1.32
C ILE A 95 -3.60 17.71 1.33
N PHE A 96 -2.41 17.32 0.87
CA PHE A 96 -1.24 18.21 0.84
C PHE A 96 -1.45 19.45 -0.06
N PRO A 97 -1.94 19.32 -1.32
CA PRO A 97 -2.33 20.46 -2.13
C PRO A 97 -3.40 21.33 -1.46
N LEU A 98 -4.37 20.71 -0.77
CA LEU A 98 -5.41 21.45 -0.03
C LEU A 98 -4.82 22.25 1.13
N LEU A 99 -3.86 21.68 1.87
CA LEU A 99 -3.09 22.39 2.90
C LEU A 99 -2.27 23.55 2.32
N GLY A 100 -1.71 23.36 1.13
CA GLY A 100 -1.04 24.43 0.39
C GLY A 100 -1.97 25.59 0.04
N ILE A 101 -3.19 25.30 -0.40
CA ILE A 101 -4.23 26.32 -0.64
C ILE A 101 -4.65 27.01 0.67
N LEU A 102 -4.75 26.28 1.78
CA LEU A 102 -5.02 26.90 3.08
C LEU A 102 -3.89 27.85 3.51
N GLY A 103 -2.64 27.51 3.19
CA GLY A 103 -1.49 28.39 3.40
C GLY A 103 -1.53 29.66 2.55
N THR A 104 -2.05 29.60 1.31
CA THR A 104 -2.24 30.82 0.50
C THR A 104 -3.33 31.71 1.05
N VAL A 105 -4.48 31.14 1.43
CA VAL A 105 -5.57 31.90 2.05
C VAL A 105 -5.08 32.60 3.33
N SER A 106 -4.32 31.91 4.17
CA SER A 106 -3.73 32.48 5.38
C SER A 106 -2.73 33.61 5.08
N GLY A 107 -1.80 33.39 4.12
CA GLY A 107 -0.81 34.40 3.75
C GLY A 107 -1.41 35.65 3.12
N LEU A 108 -2.38 35.49 2.22
CA LEU A 108 -3.10 36.60 1.60
C LEU A 108 -3.94 37.39 2.61
N MET A 109 -4.59 36.71 3.56
CA MET A 109 -5.39 37.38 4.59
C MET A 109 -4.52 38.24 5.52
N ASN A 110 -3.27 37.83 5.78
CA ASN A 110 -2.30 38.64 6.52
C ASN A 110 -1.75 39.82 5.70
N GLN A 111 -1.66 39.68 4.37
CA GLN A 111 -1.24 40.76 3.48
C GLN A 111 -2.31 41.85 3.32
N LEU A 112 -3.59 41.51 3.45
CA LEU A 112 -4.66 42.52 3.48
C LEU A 112 -4.67 43.36 4.77
N GLY A 113 -4.03 42.86 5.84
CA GLY A 113 -3.90 43.55 7.12
C GLY A 113 -2.62 44.38 7.29
N ALA A 114 -1.61 44.18 6.44
CA ALA A 114 -0.33 44.87 6.49
C ALA A 114 0.30 44.93 5.09
N GLU A 115 0.93 46.05 4.71
CA GLU A 115 1.67 46.21 3.43
C GLU A 115 2.96 45.36 3.33
N ASN A 116 2.99 44.19 3.99
CA ASN A 116 4.16 43.31 4.06
C ASN A 116 4.11 42.23 2.97
N ILE A 117 5.11 42.28 2.08
CA ILE A 117 5.35 41.30 1.00
C ILE A 117 5.63 39.88 1.55
N GLU A 118 6.01 39.76 2.83
CA GLU A 118 6.30 38.49 3.50
C GLU A 118 5.10 37.52 3.49
N GLY A 119 3.87 38.03 3.62
CA GLY A 119 2.66 37.19 3.57
C GLY A 119 2.48 36.45 2.25
N LEU A 120 2.89 37.08 1.13
CA LEU A 120 2.84 36.49 -0.20
C LEU A 120 3.89 35.38 -0.36
N ASN A 121 5.09 35.58 0.16
CA ASN A 121 6.15 34.56 0.12
C ASN A 121 5.75 33.31 0.91
N VAL A 122 5.12 33.48 2.08
CA VAL A 122 4.60 32.36 2.89
C VAL A 122 3.51 31.60 2.13
N ALA A 123 2.57 32.32 1.52
CA ALA A 123 1.51 31.76 0.70
C ALA A 123 2.06 30.88 -0.44
N LEU A 124 2.95 31.43 -1.27
CA LEU A 124 3.53 30.72 -2.41
C LEU A 124 4.35 29.50 -1.96
N THR A 125 5.15 29.65 -0.91
CA THR A 125 5.98 28.57 -0.37
C THR A 125 5.12 27.41 0.16
N SER A 126 3.98 27.69 0.79
CA SER A 126 3.06 26.66 1.29
C SER A 126 2.45 25.81 0.18
N THR A 127 2.06 26.43 -0.94
CA THR A 127 1.55 25.73 -2.12
C THR A 127 2.65 24.90 -2.77
N LEU A 128 3.86 25.45 -2.87
CA LEU A 128 5.01 24.71 -3.40
C LEU A 128 5.26 23.43 -2.61
N TRP A 129 5.36 23.51 -1.28
CA TRP A 129 5.59 22.33 -0.44
C TRP A 129 4.44 21.33 -0.48
N GLY A 130 3.19 21.80 -0.45
CA GLY A 130 2.01 20.94 -0.58
C GLY A 130 1.97 20.17 -1.90
N LEU A 131 2.29 20.85 -3.01
CA LEU A 131 2.31 20.24 -4.34
C LEU A 131 3.50 19.28 -4.50
N VAL A 132 4.70 19.69 -4.12
CA VAL A 132 5.90 18.85 -4.19
C VAL A 132 5.73 17.57 -3.37
N ALA A 133 5.22 17.68 -2.13
CA ALA A 133 4.95 16.52 -1.28
C ALA A 133 3.94 15.57 -1.93
N ALA A 134 2.82 16.08 -2.46
CA ALA A 134 1.82 15.23 -3.10
C ALA A 134 2.35 14.52 -4.35
N ILE A 135 3.13 15.18 -5.19
CA ILE A 135 3.71 14.55 -6.38
C ILE A 135 4.64 13.40 -5.96
N ILE A 136 5.55 13.67 -5.02
CA ILE A 136 6.50 12.66 -4.53
C ILE A 136 5.75 11.46 -3.95
N PHE A 137 4.78 11.68 -3.07
CA PHE A 137 4.01 10.58 -2.48
C PHE A 137 3.13 9.85 -3.48
N LYS A 138 2.58 10.54 -4.48
CA LYS A 138 1.79 9.90 -5.53
C LYS A 138 2.63 8.93 -6.34
N ILE A 139 3.83 9.32 -6.73
CA ILE A 139 4.78 8.43 -7.44
C ILE A 139 5.18 7.27 -6.52
N PHE A 140 5.50 7.56 -5.26
CA PHE A 140 5.89 6.54 -4.29
C PHE A 140 4.76 5.54 -4.01
N SER A 141 3.50 5.97 -4.07
CA SER A 141 2.33 5.09 -3.86
C SER A 141 2.14 4.02 -4.93
N LEU A 142 2.84 4.11 -6.07
CA LEU A 142 2.81 3.12 -7.14
C LEU A 142 3.49 1.80 -6.75
N PHE A 143 4.54 1.85 -5.93
CA PHE A 143 5.27 0.66 -5.47
C PHE A 143 4.39 -0.30 -4.65
N PRO A 144 3.76 0.13 -3.54
CA PRO A 144 2.84 -0.72 -2.80
C PRO A 144 1.62 -1.12 -3.64
N GLY A 145 1.13 -0.25 -4.53
CA GLY A 145 0.03 -0.59 -5.44
C GLY A 145 0.32 -1.85 -6.27
N ARG A 146 1.52 -1.92 -6.86
CA ARG A 146 1.95 -3.12 -7.60
C ARG A 146 2.02 -4.39 -6.74
N ILE A 147 2.41 -4.26 -5.48
CA ILE A 147 2.48 -5.41 -4.55
C ILE A 147 1.07 -5.90 -4.24
N VAL A 148 0.13 -4.98 -3.98
CA VAL A 148 -1.28 -5.29 -3.75
C VAL A 148 -1.88 -6.01 -4.95
N ASP A 149 -1.76 -5.42 -6.14
CA ASP A 149 -2.32 -6.02 -7.37
C ASP A 149 -1.75 -7.42 -7.64
N GLN A 150 -0.45 -7.64 -7.40
CA GLN A 150 0.16 -8.96 -7.60
C GLN A 150 -0.37 -10.02 -6.63
N VAL A 151 -0.57 -9.66 -5.36
CA VAL A 151 -1.08 -10.59 -4.35
C VAL A 151 -2.55 -10.88 -4.59
N ASP A 152 -3.35 -9.88 -4.96
CA ASP A 152 -4.76 -10.05 -5.30
C ASP A 152 -4.91 -11.04 -6.48
N ILE A 153 -4.14 -10.84 -7.57
CA ILE A 153 -4.11 -11.76 -8.72
C ILE A 153 -3.69 -13.18 -8.30
N MET A 154 -2.70 -13.31 -7.39
CA MET A 154 -2.24 -14.62 -6.93
C MET A 154 -3.32 -15.35 -6.11
N LEU A 155 -4.06 -14.63 -5.27
CA LEU A 155 -5.14 -15.18 -4.46
C LEU A 155 -6.33 -15.58 -5.34
N ASP A 156 -6.74 -14.72 -6.28
CA ASP A 156 -7.85 -15.02 -7.21
C ASP A 156 -7.56 -16.30 -8.01
N ASN A 157 -6.36 -16.40 -8.61
CA ASN A 157 -5.95 -17.60 -9.33
C ASN A 157 -5.93 -18.87 -8.46
N TYR A 158 -5.66 -18.74 -7.15
CA TYR A 158 -5.70 -19.87 -6.22
C TYR A 158 -7.14 -20.32 -5.95
N TYR A 159 -8.04 -19.37 -5.70
CA TYR A 159 -9.46 -19.66 -5.42
C TYR A 159 -10.16 -20.27 -6.63
N ASP A 160 -9.91 -19.76 -7.83
CA ASP A 160 -10.47 -20.32 -9.07
C ASP A 160 -10.05 -21.78 -9.28
N LYS A 161 -8.75 -22.08 -9.13
CA LYS A 161 -8.24 -23.45 -9.24
C LYS A 161 -8.81 -24.38 -8.16
N PHE A 162 -9.01 -23.86 -6.96
CA PHE A 162 -9.56 -24.63 -5.85
C PHE A 162 -11.04 -24.99 -6.12
N ASP A 163 -11.84 -24.03 -6.58
CA ASP A 163 -13.25 -24.23 -6.93
C ASP A 163 -13.42 -25.20 -8.11
N ASP A 164 -12.57 -25.09 -9.15
CA ASP A 164 -12.55 -26.04 -10.26
C ASP A 164 -12.23 -27.47 -9.80
N SER A 165 -11.31 -27.62 -8.85
CA SER A 165 -10.93 -28.92 -8.30
C SER A 165 -12.07 -29.57 -7.49
N ILE A 166 -12.88 -28.76 -6.80
CA ILE A 166 -14.11 -29.21 -6.12
C ILE A 166 -15.16 -29.63 -7.15
N LYS A 167 -15.42 -28.80 -8.17
CA LYS A 167 -16.39 -29.08 -9.24
C LYS A 167 -16.06 -30.35 -10.03
N GLN A 168 -14.78 -30.64 -10.22
CA GLN A 168 -14.31 -31.85 -10.91
C GLN A 168 -14.37 -33.12 -10.04
N GLY A 169 -14.76 -33.02 -8.76
CA GLY A 169 -14.85 -34.17 -7.85
C GLY A 169 -13.48 -34.74 -7.43
N ASN A 170 -12.39 -34.00 -7.66
CA ASN A 170 -11.03 -34.40 -7.29
C ASN A 170 -10.72 -34.16 -5.81
N ILE A 171 -11.57 -33.41 -5.10
CA ILE A 171 -11.43 -33.12 -3.67
C ILE A 171 -12.79 -33.36 -3.00
N VAL A 172 -12.88 -34.36 -2.13
CA VAL A 172 -14.08 -34.63 -1.33
C VAL A 172 -14.00 -33.77 -0.07
N GLU A 173 -14.93 -32.83 0.08
CA GLU A 173 -15.13 -32.08 1.31
C GLU A 173 -15.44 -33.09 2.43
N LYS A 174 -14.63 -33.09 3.49
CA LYS A 174 -14.74 -34.05 4.60
C LYS A 174 -15.43 -33.43 5.80
#